data_AF-A0A9W6PKK2-F1
#
_entry.id   AF-A0A9W6PKK2-F1
#
_cell.length_a   1.000
_cell.length_b   1.000
_cell.length_c   1.000
_cell.angle_alpha   90.00
_cell.angle_beta   90.00
_cell.angle_gamma   90.00
#
_symmetry.space_group_name_H-M   'P 1'
#
loop_
_entity.id
_entity.type
_entity.pdbx_description
1 polymer ?
#
loop_
_entity_poly.entity_id
_entity_poly.type
_entity_poly.pdbx_seq_one_letter_code
_entity_poly.pdbx_strand_id
1 'polypeptide(L)'
;MMTTDALPSRCDLAGWLTDAAQAIAGILVAEYDTPASRSYLTPLLGPLSAGPRVVGELNERLEDLLDEPLPTTPVGLFALASYASALGWLTESLTELTTSVDAICTRAGLPALEPGEHPVPAPAEEEGFDHCFNDAETAAIRTAADAAGMEPDAYVDVLVGALRAAAAITDACMEISSGLIEDAQYIVEEAASEVRIGEGPGSLPTLVRSLLSRLETTQ
;
A
#
# COMPACT_ATOMS: atom_id res chain seq x y z
N MET A 1 -27.03 29.07 9.08
CA MET A 1 -26.77 28.70 10.49
C MET A 1 -25.35 28.16 10.50
N MET A 2 -24.40 29.01 10.84
CA MET A 2 -22.96 28.76 10.72
C MET A 2 -22.55 28.07 12.02
N THR A 3 -22.30 26.76 11.96
CA THR A 3 -21.66 26.05 13.06
C THR A 3 -20.27 26.64 13.20
N THR A 4 -20.01 27.30 14.33
CA THR A 4 -18.67 27.69 14.76
C THR A 4 -17.79 26.46 14.75
N ASP A 5 -16.83 26.45 13.83
CA ASP A 5 -15.89 25.34 13.65
C ASP A 5 -14.97 25.30 14.87
N ALA A 6 -15.24 24.36 15.78
CA ALA A 6 -14.40 24.14 16.93
C ALA A 6 -13.16 23.39 16.46
N LEU A 7 -11.97 23.85 16.84
CA LEU A 7 -10.74 23.11 16.62
C LEU A 7 -10.92 21.65 17.07
N PRO A 8 -10.50 20.66 16.25
CA PRO A 8 -10.72 19.25 16.55
C PRO A 8 -10.09 18.87 17.88
N SER A 9 -10.84 18.10 18.67
CA SER A 9 -10.34 17.59 19.95
C SER A 9 -9.29 16.51 19.73
N ARG A 10 -8.54 16.17 20.78
CA ARG A 10 -7.58 15.05 20.73
C ARG A 10 -8.24 13.73 20.35
N CYS A 11 -9.45 13.48 20.87
CA CYS A 11 -10.21 12.29 20.54
C CYS A 11 -10.61 12.27 19.06
N ASP A 12 -10.94 13.45 18.49
CA ASP A 12 -11.24 13.56 17.05
C ASP A 12 -10.00 13.24 16.22
N LEU A 13 -8.84 13.81 16.57
CA LEU A 13 -7.56 13.56 15.89
C LEU A 13 -7.14 12.08 15.96
N ALA A 14 -7.22 11.46 17.14
CA ALA A 14 -6.94 10.03 17.30
C ALA A 14 -7.95 9.14 16.57
N GLY A 15 -9.22 9.55 16.55
CA GLY A 15 -10.27 8.92 15.76
C GLY A 15 -9.93 8.93 14.27
N TRP A 16 -9.48 10.07 13.73
CA TRP A 16 -9.10 10.18 12.33
C TRP A 16 -7.90 9.32 11.95
N LEU A 17 -6.88 9.22 12.80
CA LEU A 17 -5.75 8.30 12.59
C LEU A 17 -6.21 6.84 12.61
N THR A 18 -7.13 6.50 13.51
CA THR A 18 -7.70 5.15 13.61
C THR A 18 -8.54 4.81 12.37
N ASP A 19 -9.37 5.74 11.91
CA ASP A 19 -10.19 5.58 10.71
C ASP A 19 -9.32 5.40 9.46
N ALA A 20 -8.25 6.20 9.34
CA ALA A 20 -7.26 6.06 8.27
C ALA A 20 -6.56 4.68 8.33
N ALA A 21 -6.16 4.23 9.52
CA ALA A 21 -5.55 2.90 9.68
C ALA A 21 -6.49 1.78 9.23
N GLN A 22 -7.77 1.87 9.57
CA GLN A 22 -8.79 0.89 9.17
C GLN A 22 -9.04 0.92 7.66
N ALA A 23 -9.12 2.10 7.05
CA ALA A 23 -9.27 2.26 5.61
C ALA A 23 -8.09 1.62 4.86
N ILE A 24 -6.86 1.86 5.31
CA ILE A 24 -5.64 1.28 4.73
C ILE A 24 -5.61 -0.23 4.92
N ALA A 25 -5.93 -0.74 6.11
CA ALA A 25 -6.03 -2.19 6.34
C ALA A 25 -7.09 -2.85 5.45
N GLY A 26 -8.17 -2.12 5.13
CA GLY A 26 -9.22 -2.56 4.20
C GLY A 26 -8.71 -2.86 2.79
N ILE A 27 -7.61 -2.26 2.34
CA ILE A 27 -6.99 -2.54 1.03
C ILE A 27 -6.55 -4.01 0.94
N LEU A 28 -6.05 -4.58 2.03
CA LEU A 28 -5.49 -5.94 2.08
C LEU A 28 -6.55 -7.03 1.88
N VAL A 29 -7.78 -6.73 2.25
CA VAL A 29 -8.92 -7.66 2.17
C VAL A 29 -9.86 -7.33 1.02
N ALA A 30 -9.49 -6.36 0.18
CA ALA A 30 -10.27 -6.00 -0.98
C ALA A 30 -10.29 -7.17 -1.97
N GLU A 31 -11.49 -7.65 -2.28
CA GLU A 31 -11.68 -8.70 -3.26
C GLU A 31 -11.89 -8.08 -4.65
N TYR A 32 -11.40 -8.77 -5.67
CA TYR A 32 -11.66 -8.41 -7.06
C TYR A 32 -11.85 -9.67 -7.91
N ASP A 33 -12.94 -9.71 -8.65
CA ASP A 33 -13.26 -10.82 -9.55
C ASP A 33 -12.25 -10.87 -10.70
N THR A 34 -11.30 -11.78 -10.60
CA THR A 34 -10.22 -11.93 -11.57
C THR A 34 -10.63 -12.88 -12.68
N PRO A 35 -10.62 -12.46 -13.96
CA PRO A 35 -10.87 -13.36 -15.08
C PRO A 35 -9.85 -14.51 -15.10
N ALA A 36 -10.29 -15.72 -15.43
CA ALA A 36 -9.41 -16.89 -15.53
C ALA A 36 -8.23 -16.66 -16.50
N SER A 37 -8.43 -15.85 -17.56
CA SER A 37 -7.38 -15.48 -18.51
C SER A 37 -6.28 -14.58 -17.94
N ARG A 38 -6.45 -14.07 -16.71
CA ARG A 38 -5.55 -13.15 -16.00
C ARG A 38 -5.37 -13.58 -14.55
N SER A 39 -5.53 -14.87 -14.24
CA SER A 39 -5.47 -15.39 -12.88
C SER A 39 -4.15 -15.09 -12.15
N TYR A 40 -3.05 -14.86 -12.88
CA TYR A 40 -1.77 -14.43 -12.32
C TYR A 40 -1.82 -13.04 -11.67
N LEU A 41 -2.79 -12.18 -12.00
CA LEU A 41 -2.98 -10.86 -11.38
C LEU A 41 -3.84 -10.90 -10.12
N THR A 42 -4.46 -12.03 -9.79
CA THR A 42 -5.37 -12.15 -8.63
C THR A 42 -4.83 -11.52 -7.34
N PRO A 43 -3.55 -11.70 -6.97
CA PRO A 43 -3.01 -11.09 -5.75
C PRO A 43 -2.99 -9.54 -5.74
N LEU A 44 -3.11 -8.90 -6.91
CA LEU A 44 -2.89 -7.48 -7.09
C LEU A 44 -4.19 -6.69 -7.34
N LEU A 45 -5.20 -7.32 -7.94
CA LEU A 45 -6.39 -6.60 -8.40
C LEU A 45 -7.23 -6.03 -7.25
N GLY A 46 -7.30 -6.73 -6.12
CA GLY A 46 -7.92 -6.23 -4.89
C GLY A 46 -7.30 -4.90 -4.45
N PRO A 47 -6.00 -4.90 -4.07
CA PRO A 47 -5.29 -3.68 -3.70
C PRO A 47 -5.32 -2.57 -4.76
N LEU A 48 -5.18 -2.91 -6.04
CA LEU A 48 -5.28 -1.93 -7.14
C LEU A 48 -6.67 -1.29 -7.25
N SER A 49 -7.73 -2.03 -6.93
CA SER A 49 -9.09 -1.50 -7.01
C SER A 49 -9.46 -0.63 -5.80
N ALA A 50 -9.00 -0.99 -4.60
CA ALA A 50 -9.34 -0.29 -3.37
C ALA A 50 -8.38 0.88 -3.07
N GLY A 51 -7.08 0.69 -3.32
CA GLY A 51 -6.02 1.64 -2.96
C GLY A 51 -6.26 3.08 -3.44
N PRO A 52 -6.54 3.33 -4.72
CA PRO A 52 -6.79 4.68 -5.23
C PRO A 52 -7.96 5.38 -4.56
N ARG A 53 -9.01 4.64 -4.19
CA ARG A 53 -10.16 5.20 -3.46
C ARG A 53 -9.75 5.61 -2.06
N VAL A 54 -9.01 4.76 -1.36
CA VAL A 54 -8.50 5.06 -0.01
C VAL A 54 -7.58 6.28 -0.04
N VAL A 55 -6.66 6.38 -1.02
CA VAL A 55 -5.83 7.58 -1.21
C VAL A 55 -6.68 8.83 -1.42
N GLY A 56 -7.75 8.76 -2.22
CA GLY A 56 -8.68 9.87 -2.40
C GLY A 56 -9.35 10.31 -1.10
N GLU A 57 -9.90 9.36 -0.34
CA GLU A 57 -10.55 9.62 0.95
C GLU A 57 -9.57 10.23 1.97
N LEU A 58 -8.31 9.74 1.99
CA LEU A 58 -7.28 10.31 2.85
C LEU A 58 -6.87 11.72 2.39
N ASN A 59 -6.71 11.95 1.09
CA ASN A 59 -6.34 13.26 0.57
C ASN A 59 -7.42 14.31 0.88
N GLU A 60 -8.70 13.99 0.69
CA GLU A 60 -9.82 14.87 1.07
C GLU A 60 -9.76 15.25 2.55
N ARG A 61 -9.50 14.28 3.44
CA ARG A 61 -9.37 14.55 4.87
C ARG A 61 -8.13 15.35 5.23
N LEU A 62 -7.02 15.18 4.49
CA LEU A 62 -5.83 16.00 4.68
C LEU A 62 -6.09 17.45 4.26
N GLU A 63 -6.84 17.67 3.17
CA GLU A 63 -7.28 19.00 2.76
C GLU A 63 -8.17 19.64 3.82
N ASP A 64 -9.15 18.91 4.37
CA ASP A 64 -9.99 19.39 5.50
C ASP A 64 -9.14 19.79 6.73
N LEU A 65 -8.06 19.05 7.00
CA LEU A 65 -7.12 19.33 8.08
C LEU A 65 -6.24 20.57 7.83
N LEU A 66 -6.02 20.91 6.57
CA LEU A 66 -5.24 22.06 6.13
C LEU A 66 -6.11 23.30 5.87
N ASP A 67 -7.43 23.17 5.98
CA ASP A 67 -8.35 24.30 5.94
C ASP A 67 -8.26 25.16 7.22
N GLU A 68 -8.64 26.43 7.11
CA GLU A 68 -8.55 27.39 8.21
C GLU A 68 -9.64 27.15 9.28
N PRO A 69 -9.29 27.12 10.59
CA PRO A 69 -7.97 27.42 11.15
C PRO A 69 -7.02 26.21 11.17
N LEU A 70 -5.81 26.41 10.65
CA LEU A 70 -4.76 25.40 10.63
C LEU A 70 -4.45 24.84 12.02
N PRO A 71 -4.10 23.55 12.13
CA PRO A 71 -3.68 22.94 13.39
C PRO A 71 -2.35 23.53 13.86
N THR A 72 -2.41 24.46 14.82
CA THR A 72 -1.21 25.10 15.41
C THR A 72 -0.81 24.48 16.75
N THR A 73 -1.59 23.53 17.27
CA THR A 73 -1.25 22.84 18.52
C THR A 73 -0.23 21.73 18.25
N PRO A 74 0.66 21.40 19.20
CA PRO A 74 1.60 20.30 19.03
C PRO A 74 0.93 18.97 18.65
N VAL A 75 -0.20 18.65 19.28
CA VAL A 75 -0.97 17.43 18.98
C VAL A 75 -1.58 17.47 17.58
N GLY A 76 -2.09 18.63 17.15
CA GLY A 76 -2.57 18.82 15.79
C GLY A 76 -1.46 18.65 14.75
N LEU A 77 -0.27 19.20 15.00
CA LEU A 77 0.90 19.03 14.13
C LEU A 77 1.41 17.59 14.09
N PHE A 78 1.36 16.88 15.23
CA PHE A 78 1.71 15.46 15.31
C PHE A 78 0.75 14.60 14.47
N ALA A 79 -0.56 14.79 14.66
CA ALA A 79 -1.58 14.09 13.89
C ALA A 79 -1.45 14.39 12.39
N LEU A 80 -1.24 15.67 12.03
CA LEU A 80 -1.01 16.08 10.65
C LEU A 80 0.23 15.40 10.05
N ALA A 81 1.35 15.37 10.78
CA ALA A 81 2.57 14.72 10.31
C ALA A 81 2.41 13.21 10.13
N SER A 82 1.73 12.53 11.07
CA SER A 82 1.39 11.10 10.95
C SER A 82 0.51 10.84 9.72
N TYR A 83 -0.55 11.63 9.56
CA TYR A 83 -1.49 11.52 8.45
C TYR A 83 -0.84 11.76 7.08
N ALA A 84 -0.07 12.84 6.96
CA ALA A 84 0.65 13.17 5.73
C ALA A 84 1.71 12.11 5.38
N SER A 85 2.37 11.54 6.39
CA SER A 85 3.32 10.44 6.18
C SER A 85 2.62 9.18 5.67
N ALA A 86 1.47 8.83 6.24
CA ALA A 86 0.66 7.70 5.78
C ALA A 86 0.19 7.88 4.32
N LEU A 87 -0.35 9.05 3.99
CA LEU A 87 -0.82 9.34 2.63
C LEU A 87 0.33 9.31 1.62
N GLY A 88 1.46 9.95 1.95
CA GLY A 88 2.64 9.97 1.07
C GLY A 88 3.18 8.57 0.81
N TRP A 89 3.37 7.79 1.87
CA TRP A 89 3.87 6.42 1.75
C TRP A 89 2.90 5.52 0.97
N LEU A 90 1.61 5.55 1.29
CA LEU A 90 0.62 4.75 0.56
C LEU A 90 0.59 5.11 -0.93
N THR A 91 0.68 6.40 -1.26
CA THR A 91 0.70 6.87 -2.65
C THR A 91 1.92 6.35 -3.40
N GLU A 92 3.09 6.38 -2.76
CA GLU A 92 4.33 5.83 -3.31
C GLU A 92 4.21 4.31 -3.53
N SER A 93 3.77 3.56 -2.52
CA SER A 93 3.59 2.11 -2.62
C SER A 93 2.57 1.69 -3.68
N LEU A 94 1.48 2.45 -3.88
CA LEU A 94 0.53 2.19 -4.96
C LEU A 94 1.08 2.55 -6.35
N THR A 95 1.97 3.55 -6.43
CA THR A 95 2.68 3.88 -7.66
C THR A 95 3.65 2.77 -8.05
N GLU A 96 4.40 2.23 -7.08
CA GLU A 96 5.27 1.07 -7.25
C GLU A 96 4.48 -0.19 -7.63
N LEU A 97 3.32 -0.41 -7.01
CA LEU A 97 2.40 -1.49 -7.36
C LEU A 97 1.94 -1.38 -8.82
N THR A 98 1.51 -0.18 -9.23
CA THR A 98 1.06 0.08 -10.61
C THR A 98 2.19 -0.16 -11.61
N THR A 99 3.40 0.28 -11.29
CA THR A 99 4.61 0.04 -12.11
C THR A 99 4.93 -1.45 -12.22
N SER A 100 4.82 -2.19 -11.10
CA SER A 100 5.03 -3.63 -11.08
C SER A 100 3.98 -4.37 -11.93
N VAL A 101 2.73 -3.95 -11.87
CA VAL A 101 1.63 -4.52 -12.67
C VAL A 101 1.85 -4.27 -14.15
N ASP A 102 2.30 -3.07 -14.54
CA ASP A 102 2.64 -2.76 -15.92
C ASP A 102 3.78 -3.66 -16.45
N ALA A 103 4.82 -3.85 -15.63
CA ALA A 103 5.92 -4.75 -15.97
C ALA A 103 5.46 -6.22 -16.10
N ILE A 104 4.57 -6.69 -15.21
CA ILE A 104 3.97 -8.03 -15.27
C ILE A 104 3.11 -8.19 -16.52
N CYS A 105 2.27 -7.20 -16.83
CA CYS A 105 1.44 -7.19 -18.04
C CYS A 105 2.29 -7.21 -19.31
N THR A 106 3.35 -6.42 -19.36
CA THR A 106 4.31 -6.41 -20.47
C THR A 106 4.95 -7.78 -20.65
N ARG A 107 5.40 -8.43 -19.55
CA ARG A 107 5.96 -9.78 -19.58
C ARG A 107 4.95 -10.84 -20.01
N ALA A 108 3.68 -10.65 -19.66
CA ALA A 108 2.57 -11.50 -20.07
C ALA A 108 2.08 -11.23 -21.52
N GLY A 109 2.73 -10.32 -22.26
CA GLY A 109 2.39 -9.99 -23.64
C GLY A 109 1.18 -9.07 -23.81
N LEU A 110 0.91 -8.19 -22.82
CA LEU A 110 -0.14 -7.17 -22.87
C LEU A 110 0.43 -5.75 -22.97
N PRO A 111 -0.18 -4.86 -23.78
CA PRO A 111 -1.21 -5.16 -24.78
C PRO A 111 -0.64 -6.04 -25.90
N ALA A 112 -1.51 -6.75 -26.62
CA ALA A 112 -1.09 -7.63 -27.72
C ALA A 112 -0.14 -6.85 -28.64
N LEU A 113 1.11 -7.31 -28.73
CA LEU A 113 2.12 -6.78 -29.64
C LEU A 113 1.52 -6.71 -31.06
N GLU A 114 1.76 -5.61 -31.77
CA GLU A 114 1.27 -5.44 -33.14
C GLU A 114 1.72 -6.64 -34.01
N PRO A 115 0.92 -7.09 -35.01
CA PRO A 115 1.28 -8.25 -35.82
C PRO A 115 2.62 -8.03 -36.54
N GLY A 116 3.70 -8.61 -35.99
CA GLY A 116 5.07 -8.44 -36.48
C GLY A 116 6.12 -8.20 -35.40
N GLU A 117 5.72 -7.88 -34.17
CA GLU A 117 6.61 -7.85 -33.02
C GLU A 117 6.78 -9.26 -32.44
N HIS A 118 7.97 -9.82 -32.63
CA HIS A 118 8.37 -11.05 -31.96
C HIS A 118 8.49 -10.80 -30.45
N PRO A 119 8.15 -11.79 -29.60
CA PRO A 119 8.39 -11.66 -28.17
C PRO A 119 9.86 -11.32 -27.94
N VAL A 120 10.10 -10.25 -27.17
CA VAL A 120 11.44 -9.91 -26.68
C VAL A 120 11.97 -11.15 -25.94
N PRO A 121 13.21 -11.62 -26.19
CA PRO A 121 13.76 -12.73 -25.43
C PRO A 121 13.76 -12.32 -23.96
N ALA A 122 13.35 -13.24 -23.09
CA ALA A 122 13.42 -13.04 -21.64
C ALA A 122 14.82 -12.50 -21.27
N PRO A 123 14.91 -11.47 -20.40
CA PRO A 123 16.20 -11.08 -19.86
C PRO A 123 16.82 -12.29 -19.15
N ALA A 124 18.15 -12.36 -19.21
CA ALA A 124 18.94 -13.49 -18.74
C ALA A 124 18.48 -14.02 -17.38
N GLU A 125 18.26 -15.34 -17.33
CA GLU A 125 18.07 -16.20 -16.17
C GLU A 125 18.34 -15.48 -14.82
N GLU A 126 17.31 -14.87 -14.23
CA GLU A 126 17.26 -14.83 -12.77
C GLU A 126 17.21 -16.29 -12.34
N GLU A 127 18.15 -16.72 -11.49
CA GLU A 127 18.30 -18.10 -11.00
C GLU A 127 16.93 -18.78 -10.90
N GLY A 128 16.64 -19.66 -11.86
CA GLY A 128 15.38 -20.36 -11.93
C GLY A 128 15.19 -21.10 -10.61
N PHE A 129 14.29 -20.59 -9.78
CA PHE A 129 13.89 -21.30 -8.58
C PHE A 129 13.27 -22.61 -9.08
N ASP A 130 13.93 -23.74 -8.78
CA ASP A 130 13.38 -25.06 -9.06
C ASP A 130 12.16 -25.25 -8.16
N HIS A 131 10.99 -24.84 -8.67
CA HIS A 131 9.76 -24.85 -7.93
C HIS A 131 9.31 -26.31 -7.77
N CYS A 132 9.57 -26.90 -6.62
CA CYS A 132 9.10 -28.23 -6.27
C CYS A 132 7.58 -28.25 -6.01
N PHE A 133 6.78 -28.21 -7.07
CA PHE A 133 5.34 -28.37 -7.00
C PHE A 133 4.96 -29.85 -6.85
N ASN A 134 3.94 -30.14 -6.04
CA ASN A 134 3.33 -31.47 -6.03
C ASN A 134 2.47 -31.69 -7.29
N ASP A 135 2.00 -32.93 -7.51
CA ASP A 135 1.23 -33.29 -8.71
C ASP A 135 -0.06 -32.46 -8.86
N ALA A 136 -0.73 -32.13 -7.74
CA ALA A 136 -1.96 -31.36 -7.74
C ALA A 136 -1.69 -29.87 -8.08
N GLU A 137 -0.65 -29.29 -7.51
CA GLU A 137 -0.18 -27.93 -7.82
C GLU A 137 0.25 -27.82 -9.28
N THR A 138 1.00 -28.80 -9.78
CA THR A 138 1.43 -28.84 -11.18
C THR A 138 0.24 -28.90 -12.13
N ALA A 139 -0.78 -29.71 -11.82
CA ALA A 139 -2.00 -29.78 -12.62
C ALA A 139 -2.80 -28.47 -12.59
N ALA A 140 -2.88 -27.82 -11.43
CA ALA A 140 -3.53 -26.52 -11.27
C ALA A 140 -2.81 -25.42 -12.06
N ILE A 141 -1.48 -25.36 -12.00
CA ILE A 141 -0.65 -24.41 -12.76
C ILE A 141 -0.87 -24.59 -14.25
N ARG A 142 -0.82 -25.83 -14.77
CA ARG A 142 -1.07 -26.09 -16.20
C ARG A 142 -2.45 -25.62 -16.62
N THR A 143 -3.48 -25.93 -15.83
CA THR A 143 -4.86 -25.49 -16.11
C THR A 143 -4.99 -23.97 -16.13
N ALA A 144 -4.34 -23.28 -15.20
CA ALA A 144 -4.37 -21.81 -15.13
C ALA A 144 -3.56 -21.16 -16.26
N ALA A 145 -2.39 -21.73 -16.60
CA ALA A 145 -1.56 -21.30 -17.72
C ALA A 145 -2.32 -21.47 -19.06
N ASP A 146 -2.98 -22.61 -19.26
CA ASP A 146 -3.82 -22.88 -20.42
C ASP A 146 -4.96 -21.85 -20.53
N ALA A 147 -5.64 -21.54 -19.42
CA ALA A 147 -6.71 -20.53 -19.39
C ALA A 147 -6.19 -19.11 -19.68
N ALA A 148 -4.96 -18.81 -19.27
CA ALA A 148 -4.26 -17.56 -19.57
C ALA A 148 -3.65 -17.51 -20.98
N GLY A 149 -3.61 -18.64 -21.70
CA GLY A 149 -2.95 -18.76 -23.00
C GLY A 149 -1.43 -18.62 -22.92
N MET A 150 -0.83 -19.07 -21.82
CA MET A 150 0.60 -18.96 -21.51
C MET A 150 1.25 -20.34 -21.36
N GLU A 151 2.55 -20.43 -21.63
CA GLU A 151 3.33 -21.60 -21.23
C GLU A 151 3.41 -21.68 -19.69
N PRO A 152 3.39 -22.89 -19.07
CA PRO A 152 3.39 -23.04 -17.62
C PRO A 152 4.54 -22.30 -16.91
N ASP A 153 5.76 -22.35 -17.44
CA ASP A 153 6.92 -21.68 -16.82
C ASP A 153 6.76 -20.16 -16.87
N ALA A 154 6.35 -19.62 -18.03
CA ALA A 154 6.07 -18.19 -18.18
C ALA A 154 4.92 -17.71 -17.27
N TYR A 155 3.91 -18.56 -17.05
CA TYR A 155 2.82 -18.28 -16.11
C TYR A 155 3.33 -18.22 -14.66
N VAL A 156 4.21 -19.15 -14.27
CA VAL A 156 4.81 -19.15 -12.94
C VAL A 156 5.66 -17.90 -12.73
N ASP A 157 6.47 -17.50 -13.70
CA ASP A 157 7.31 -16.28 -13.61
C ASP A 157 6.48 -15.01 -13.37
N VAL A 158 5.37 -14.83 -14.12
CA VAL A 158 4.50 -13.67 -13.93
C VAL A 158 3.74 -13.74 -12.60
N LEU A 159 3.35 -14.94 -12.15
CA LEU A 159 2.69 -15.14 -10.86
C LEU A 159 3.64 -14.86 -9.69
N VAL A 160 4.91 -15.29 -9.77
CA VAL A 160 5.93 -14.98 -8.76
C VAL A 160 6.15 -13.46 -8.69
N GLY A 161 6.23 -12.79 -9.84
CA GLY A 161 6.29 -11.32 -9.89
C GLY A 161 5.07 -10.68 -9.21
N ALA A 162 3.87 -11.20 -9.47
CA ALA A 162 2.65 -10.71 -8.86
C ALA A 162 2.61 -10.94 -7.34
N LEU A 163 3.02 -12.11 -6.86
CA LEU A 163 3.10 -12.40 -5.43
C LEU A 163 4.12 -11.49 -4.73
N ARG A 164 5.26 -11.21 -5.35
CA ARG A 164 6.28 -10.30 -4.80
C ARG A 164 5.75 -8.87 -4.69
N ALA A 165 5.06 -8.37 -5.72
CA ALA A 165 4.44 -7.05 -5.69
C ALA A 165 3.30 -6.98 -4.66
N ALA A 166 2.50 -8.04 -4.54
CA ALA A 166 1.43 -8.14 -3.55
C ALA A 166 1.98 -8.16 -2.10
N ALA A 167 3.08 -8.87 -1.87
CA ALA A 167 3.76 -8.87 -0.58
C ALA A 167 4.27 -7.46 -0.21
N ALA A 168 4.89 -6.76 -1.17
CA ALA A 168 5.41 -5.41 -0.93
C ALA A 168 4.31 -4.40 -0.53
N ILE A 169 3.17 -4.38 -1.22
CA ILE A 169 2.04 -3.52 -0.84
C ILE A 169 1.40 -3.99 0.49
N THR A 170 1.39 -5.30 0.75
CA THR A 170 0.87 -5.85 2.01
C THR A 170 1.68 -5.36 3.20
N ASP A 171 3.01 -5.47 3.11
CA ASP A 171 3.93 -5.03 4.15
C ASP A 171 3.79 -3.52 4.39
N ALA A 172 3.71 -2.72 3.32
CA ALA A 172 3.52 -1.27 3.42
C ALA A 172 2.20 -0.92 4.12
N CYS A 173 1.07 -1.50 3.70
CA CYS A 173 -0.23 -1.24 4.33
C CYS A 173 -0.26 -1.69 5.80
N MET A 174 0.37 -2.82 6.14
CA MET A 174 0.49 -3.27 7.53
C MET A 174 1.33 -2.31 8.38
N GLU A 175 2.49 -1.87 7.87
CA GLU A 175 3.36 -0.94 8.60
C GLU A 175 2.67 0.42 8.80
N ILE A 176 2.04 0.95 7.75
CA ILE A 176 1.32 2.22 7.83
C ILE A 176 0.15 2.15 8.81
N SER A 177 -0.70 1.12 8.70
CA SER A 177 -1.86 0.97 9.58
C SER A 177 -1.46 0.75 11.04
N SER A 178 -0.43 -0.06 11.32
CA SER A 178 0.09 -0.24 12.68
C SER A 178 0.63 1.08 13.24
N GLY A 179 1.42 1.82 12.46
CA GLY A 179 1.99 3.09 12.90
C GLY A 179 0.93 4.16 13.18
N LEU A 180 -0.13 4.23 12.36
CA LEU A 180 -1.27 5.12 12.62
C LEU A 180 -2.01 4.78 13.93
N ILE A 181 -2.19 3.48 14.22
CA ILE A 181 -2.81 3.05 15.49
C ILE A 181 -1.93 3.39 16.70
N GLU A 182 -0.62 3.18 16.60
CA GLU A 182 0.33 3.60 17.65
C GLU A 182 0.28 5.11 17.88
N ASP A 183 0.28 5.90 16.80
CA ASP A 183 0.20 7.36 16.86
C ASP A 183 -1.14 7.83 17.46
N ALA A 184 -2.25 7.17 17.13
CA ALA A 184 -3.56 7.44 17.72
C ALA A 184 -3.58 7.16 19.23
N GLN A 185 -3.00 6.03 19.65
CA GLN A 185 -2.89 5.66 21.06
C GLN A 185 -2.03 6.68 21.82
N TYR A 186 -0.89 7.08 21.23
CA TYR A 186 -0.01 8.09 21.81
C TYR A 186 -0.72 9.42 22.08
N ILE A 187 -1.52 9.91 21.11
CA ILE A 187 -2.31 11.15 21.27
C ILE A 187 -3.29 11.06 22.46
N VAL A 188 -3.89 9.90 22.68
CA VAL A 188 -4.86 9.68 23.76
C VAL A 188 -4.16 9.50 25.12
N GLU A 189 -3.06 8.77 25.17
CA GLU A 189 -2.31 8.49 26.42
C GLU A 189 -1.60 9.73 27.00
N GLU A 190 -1.12 10.64 26.16
CA GLU A 190 -0.59 11.95 26.53
C GLU A 190 -1.65 12.88 27.20
N ALA A 191 -2.90 12.42 27.39
CA ALA A 191 -3.88 13.08 28.25
C ALA A 191 -3.53 12.97 29.75
N ALA A 192 -2.68 12.04 30.16
CA ALA A 192 -2.31 11.84 31.57
C ALA A 192 -1.15 12.73 32.06
N SER A 193 -0.42 13.39 31.15
CA SER A 193 0.80 14.13 31.49
C SER A 193 0.84 15.45 30.71
N GLU A 194 1.15 16.56 31.36
CA GLU A 194 1.46 17.85 30.69
C GLU A 194 2.82 17.79 29.99
N VAL A 195 3.08 16.73 29.22
CA VAL A 195 4.35 16.54 28.55
C VAL A 195 4.22 17.07 27.13
N ARG A 196 5.02 18.11 26.89
CA ARG A 196 5.39 18.56 25.55
C ARG A 196 5.83 17.30 24.78
N ILE A 197 5.32 17.12 23.57
CA ILE A 197 5.97 16.32 22.53
C ILE A 197 7.49 16.55 22.67
N GLY A 198 8.20 15.54 23.17
CA GLY A 198 9.55 15.71 23.72
C GLY A 198 10.56 16.30 22.74
N GLU A 199 11.72 16.79 23.20
CA GLU A 199 12.77 17.34 22.32
C GLU A 199 13.65 16.27 21.65
N GLY A 200 13.25 14.99 21.66
CA GLY A 200 14.04 13.86 21.13
C GLY A 200 13.33 13.09 20.02
N PRO A 201 14.03 12.22 19.26
CA PRO A 201 13.47 11.51 18.11
C PRO A 201 12.26 10.62 18.45
N GLY A 202 12.08 10.23 19.72
CA GLY A 202 10.90 9.50 20.20
C GLY A 202 9.62 10.34 20.32
N SER A 203 9.67 11.64 20.01
CA SER A 203 8.50 12.52 19.99
C SER A 203 7.88 12.68 18.59
N LEU A 204 8.56 12.17 17.56
CA LEU A 204 8.04 12.12 16.21
C LEU A 204 7.02 10.98 16.07
N PRO A 205 6.00 11.15 15.20
CA PRO A 205 5.10 10.06 14.85
C PRO A 205 5.85 8.79 14.43
N THR A 206 5.33 7.61 14.76
CA THR A 206 5.90 6.31 14.39
C THR A 206 6.21 6.25 12.90
N LEU A 207 5.28 6.69 12.05
CA LEU A 207 5.50 6.68 10.61
C LEU A 207 6.65 7.59 10.16
N VAL A 208 6.80 8.76 10.76
CA VAL A 208 7.92 9.67 10.46
C VAL A 208 9.25 9.00 10.84
N ARG A 209 9.30 8.31 11.98
CA ARG A 209 10.50 7.57 12.41
C ARG A 209 10.82 6.41 11.46
N SER A 210 9.83 5.63 11.05
CA SER A 210 10.01 4.54 10.07
C SER A 210 10.56 5.07 8.74
N LEU A 211 9.99 6.17 8.22
CA LEU A 211 10.44 6.77 6.96
C LEU A 211 11.88 7.29 7.06
N LEU A 212 12.25 7.94 8.16
CA LEU A 212 13.63 8.40 8.38
C LEU A 212 14.61 7.23 8.44
N SER A 213 14.28 6.16 9.16
CA SER A 213 15.09 4.94 9.24
C SER A 213 15.33 4.33 7.84
N ARG A 214 14.30 4.29 6.99
CA ARG A 214 14.42 3.79 5.61
C ARG A 214 15.38 4.63 4.77
N LEU A 215 15.33 5.95 4.91
CA LEU A 215 16.24 6.87 4.22
C LEU A 215 17.70 6.66 4.65
N GLU A 216 17.94 6.42 5.95
CA GLU A 216 19.29 6.15 6.48
C GLU A 216 19.86 4.82 5.97
N THR A 217 19.02 3.81 5.72
CA THR A 217 19.46 2.50 5.18
C THR A 217 19.72 2.48 3.67
N THR A 218 19.27 3.51 2.94
CA THR A 218 19.42 3.61 1.47
C THR A 218 20.70 4.36 1.06
N GLN A 219 21.50 4.82 2.03
CA GLN A 219 22.83 5.43 1.83
C GLN A 219 23.97 4.41 1.89
#